data_AF-A0A2W0AF36-F1
#
_entry.id   AF-A0A2W0AF36-F1
#
_cell.length_a   1.000
_cell.length_b   1.000
_cell.length_c   1.000
_cell.angle_alpha   90.00
_cell.angle_beta   90.00
_cell.angle_gamma   90.00
#
_symmetry.space_group_name_H-M   'P 1'
#
loop_
_entity.id
_entity.type
_entity.pdbx_description
1 polymer ?
#
loop_
_entity_poly.entity_id
_entity_poly.type
_entity_poly.pdbx_seq_one_letter_code
_entity_poly.pdbx_strand_id
1 'polypeptide(L)'
;MTLLLPEEERTIQVGADEHIWDAALKAGIKLPALCHQGRCLTCAGRLVDGGEVDQSDSISYFPRKPCSPLRILTNQQDEMRRDRRQHGLPAPYS
;
A
#
# COMPACT_ATOMS: atom_id res chain seq x y z
N MET A 1 7.13 -2.52 11.19
CA MET A 1 6.84 -2.82 9.78
C MET A 1 7.99 -2.34 8.91
N THR A 2 8.33 -3.06 7.84
CA THR A 2 9.42 -2.66 6.92
C THR A 2 8.85 -2.23 5.56
N LEU A 3 9.22 -1.02 5.14
CA LEU A 3 8.91 -0.42 3.85
C LEU A 3 10.09 -0.62 2.92
N LEU A 4 9.83 -1.23 1.75
CA LEU A 4 10.79 -1.29 0.66
C LEU A 4 10.55 -0.07 -0.22
N LEU A 5 11.41 0.92 -0.09
CA LEU A 5 11.43 2.14 -0.90
C LEU A 5 12.28 1.89 -2.15
N PRO A 6 12.17 2.73 -3.20
CA PRO A 6 12.93 2.52 -4.44
C PRO A 6 14.45 2.48 -4.26
N GLU A 7 14.98 3.18 -3.26
CA GLU A 7 16.44 3.35 -3.05
C GLU A 7 16.94 2.70 -1.75
N GLU A 8 16.04 2.35 -0.82
CA GLU A 8 16.42 1.82 0.50
C GLU A 8 15.29 1.02 1.18
N GLU A 9 15.63 0.29 2.23
CA GLU A 9 14.65 -0.33 3.14
C GLU A 9 14.59 0.44 4.45
N ARG A 10 13.38 0.73 4.94
CA ARG A 10 13.17 1.47 6.19
C ARG A 10 12.21 0.71 7.08
N THR A 11 12.61 0.47 8.33
CA THR A 11 11.74 -0.13 9.34
C THR A 11 11.15 0.95 10.23
N ILE A 12 9.83 1.00 10.31
CA ILE A 12 9.05 1.96 11.11
C ILE A 12 8.14 1.24 12.11
N GLN A 13 7.85 1.91 13.21
CA GLN A 13 6.79 1.48 14.13
C GLN A 13 5.45 2.01 13.60
N VAL A 14 4.42 1.17 13.67
CA VAL A 14 3.06 1.51 13.25
C VAL A 14 2.14 1.02 14.37
N GLY A 15 1.32 1.91 14.91
CA GLY A 15 0.29 1.52 15.88
C GLY A 15 -0.72 0.55 15.28
N ALA A 16 -1.40 -0.23 16.13
CA ALA A 16 -2.41 -1.20 15.67
C ALA A 16 -3.58 -0.52 14.93
N ASP A 17 -3.96 0.69 15.35
CA ASP A 17 -5.05 1.49 14.78
C ASP A 17 -4.52 2.70 13.98
N GLU A 18 -3.26 2.66 13.55
CA GLU A 18 -2.62 3.75 12.82
C GLU A 18 -2.45 3.40 11.33
N HIS A 19 -2.81 4.34 10.46
CA HIS A 19 -2.53 4.16 9.04
C HIS A 19 -1.02 4.16 8.78
N ILE A 20 -0.59 3.20 7.97
CA ILE A 20 0.80 3.06 7.51
C ILE A 20 1.33 4.35 6.87
N TRP A 21 0.48 5.08 6.13
CA TRP A 21 0.87 6.33 5.50
C TRP A 21 1.21 7.41 6.54
N ASP A 22 0.40 7.53 7.60
CA ASP A 22 0.63 8.49 8.67
C ASP A 22 1.89 8.11 9.48
N ALA A 23 2.06 6.82 9.78
CA ALA A 23 3.26 6.32 10.47
C ALA A 23 4.54 6.58 9.65
N ALA A 24 4.48 6.36 8.33
CA ALA A 24 5.58 6.68 7.42
C ALA A 24 5.90 8.17 7.42
N LEU A 25 4.88 9.03 7.34
CA LEU A 25 5.05 10.48 7.37
C LEU A 25 5.68 10.95 8.69
N LYS A 26 5.22 10.42 9.83
CA LYS A 26 5.80 10.69 11.16
C LYS A 26 7.27 10.26 11.26
N ALA A 27 7.64 9.17 10.59
CA ALA A 27 9.02 8.70 10.46
C ALA A 27 9.86 9.47 9.43
N GLY A 28 9.31 10.53 8.82
CA GLY A 28 9.98 11.35 7.80
C GLY A 28 10.02 10.71 6.41
N ILE A 29 9.26 9.65 6.16
CA ILE A 29 9.19 8.94 4.88
C ILE A 29 7.97 9.44 4.11
N LYS A 30 8.21 10.08 2.96
CA LYS A 30 7.15 10.59 2.09
C LYS A 30 6.71 9.51 1.10
N LEU A 31 5.58 8.87 1.38
CA LEU A 31 4.95 7.93 0.46
C LEU A 31 4.01 8.65 -0.51
N PRO A 32 3.91 8.21 -1.78
CA PRO A 32 3.02 8.81 -2.75
C PRO A 32 1.56 8.65 -2.31
N ALA A 33 0.77 9.72 -2.41
CA ALA A 33 -0.67 9.69 -2.16
C ALA A 33 -1.35 10.79 -2.97
N LEU A 34 -2.64 10.59 -3.28
CA LEU A 34 -3.46 11.58 -4.00
C LEU A 34 -4.84 11.73 -3.37
N CYS A 35 -5.63 10.66 -3.28
CA CYS A 35 -7.00 10.77 -2.78
C CYS A 35 -7.13 10.74 -1.25
N HIS A 36 -6.16 10.15 -0.54
CA HIS A 36 -6.20 9.87 0.90
C HIS A 36 -7.48 9.15 1.39
N GLN A 37 -8.16 8.44 0.49
CA GLN A 37 -9.49 7.85 0.70
C GLN A 37 -9.56 6.37 0.24
N GLY A 38 -8.43 5.76 -0.13
CA GLY A 38 -8.40 4.38 -0.62
C GLY A 38 -9.16 4.15 -1.94
N ARG A 39 -9.27 5.16 -2.80
CA ARG A 39 -9.91 5.08 -4.14
C ARG A 39 -8.92 5.13 -5.30
N CYS A 40 -7.90 5.98 -5.21
CA CYS A 40 -6.87 6.08 -6.24
C CYS A 40 -5.81 4.99 -6.07
N LEU A 41 -4.99 4.78 -7.09
CA LEU A 41 -3.90 3.78 -7.07
C LEU A 41 -2.53 4.39 -6.71
N THR A 42 -2.46 5.67 -6.36
CA THR A 42 -1.20 6.40 -6.17
C THR A 42 -0.40 5.91 -4.98
N CYS A 43 -1.07 5.54 -3.89
CA CYS A 43 -0.43 4.98 -2.68
C CYS A 43 -0.33 3.45 -2.72
N ALA A 44 -0.47 2.83 -3.89
CA ALA A 44 -0.43 1.38 -4.00
C ALA A 44 0.90 0.81 -3.47
N GLY A 45 0.78 -0.15 -2.56
CA GLY A 45 1.87 -0.98 -2.08
C GLY A 45 1.52 -2.46 -2.23
N ARG A 46 2.54 -3.31 -2.33
CA ARG A 46 2.39 -4.77 -2.42
C ARG A 46 3.01 -5.43 -1.20
N LEU A 47 2.30 -6.37 -0.59
CA LEU A 47 2.87 -7.23 0.44
C LEU A 47 3.83 -8.26 -0.15
N VAL A 48 5.04 -8.35 0.39
CA VAL A 48 6.15 -9.15 -0.16
C VAL A 48 6.39 -10.43 0.63
N ASP A 49 6.30 -10.35 1.97
CA ASP A 49 6.58 -11.47 2.88
C ASP A 49 5.31 -11.91 3.64
N GLY A 50 4.13 -11.74 3.02
CA GLY A 50 2.83 -12.05 3.62
C GLY A 50 2.38 -11.07 4.72
N GLY A 51 1.19 -11.30 5.28
CA GLY A 51 0.60 -10.57 6.41
C GLY A 51 -0.73 -9.88 6.11
N GLU A 52 -1.41 -9.39 7.14
CA GLU A 52 -2.69 -8.69 7.01
C GLU A 52 -2.54 -7.20 7.30
N VAL A 53 -3.05 -6.37 6.39
CA VAL A 53 -3.32 -4.97 6.63
C VAL A 53 -4.82 -4.78 6.62
N ASP A 54 -5.36 -4.10 7.63
CA ASP A 54 -6.74 -3.67 7.55
C ASP A 54 -6.86 -2.54 6.52
N GLN A 55 -7.79 -2.72 5.58
CA GLN A 55 -8.13 -1.75 4.55
C GLN A 55 -9.62 -1.45 4.55
N SER A 56 -10.32 -1.72 5.66
CA SER A 56 -11.74 -1.44 5.87
C SER A 56 -12.10 0.03 5.63
N ASP A 57 -11.18 0.95 5.90
CA ASP A 57 -11.34 2.39 5.64
C ASP A 57 -11.21 2.79 4.16
N SER A 58 -10.84 1.86 3.26
CA SER A 58 -10.72 2.15 1.83
C SER A 58 -12.08 2.11 1.14
N ILE A 59 -12.41 3.17 0.39
CA ILE A 59 -13.66 3.26 -0.40
C ILE A 59 -13.77 2.14 -1.45
N SER A 60 -12.67 1.52 -1.88
CA SER A 60 -12.69 0.42 -2.85
C SER A 60 -11.66 -0.66 -2.49
N TYR A 61 -12.11 -1.74 -1.87
CA TYR A 61 -11.28 -2.87 -1.46
C TYR A 61 -11.25 -4.01 -2.51
N PHE A 62 -10.08 -4.59 -2.74
CA PHE A 62 -9.90 -5.77 -3.61
C PHE A 62 -9.15 -6.87 -2.81
N PRO A 63 -9.83 -7.96 -2.41
CA PRO A 63 -9.26 -8.95 -1.48
C PRO A 63 -8.22 -9.88 -2.13
N ARG A 64 -7.05 -10.04 -1.50
CA ARG A 64 -6.20 -11.26 -1.52
C ARG A 64 -5.51 -11.44 -0.16
N LYS A 65 -5.65 -12.62 0.46
CA LYS A 65 -5.07 -12.99 1.78
C LYS A 65 -3.80 -13.85 1.66
N PRO A 66 -2.71 -13.48 2.34
CA PRO A 66 -1.80 -14.48 2.95
C PRO A 66 -1.19 -14.06 4.32
N CYS A 67 -0.77 -15.02 5.16
CA CYS A 67 -0.30 -14.83 6.55
C CYS A 67 1.24 -14.94 6.69
N SER A 68 1.95 -13.86 7.09
CA SER A 68 3.32 -13.82 7.71
C SER A 68 3.81 -12.35 7.89
N PRO A 69 5.05 -11.98 8.27
CA PRO A 69 5.36 -10.60 8.69
C PRO A 69 5.41 -9.59 7.52
N LEU A 70 4.63 -8.51 7.67
CA LEU A 70 4.35 -7.49 6.66
C LEU A 70 5.59 -6.72 6.18
N ARG A 71 6.05 -7.04 4.96
CA ARG A 71 6.88 -6.15 4.13
C ARG A 71 6.05 -5.57 3.02
N ILE A 72 6.13 -4.26 2.81
CA ILE A 72 5.39 -3.59 1.73
C ILE A 72 6.37 -2.98 0.73
N LEU A 73 6.30 -3.45 -0.51
CA LEU A 73 6.88 -2.80 -1.67
C LEU A 73 6.02 -1.59 -2.03
N THR A 74 6.60 -0.40 -1.95
CA THR A 74 5.90 0.87 -2.19
C THR A 74 5.93 1.26 -3.68
N ASN A 75 5.27 2.37 -4.04
CA ASN A 75 5.29 2.95 -5.40
C ASN A 75 4.79 1.99 -6.50
N GLN A 76 3.80 1.15 -6.19
CA GLN A 76 3.32 0.09 -7.09
C GLN A 76 2.21 0.54 -8.05
N GLN A 77 2.03 1.86 -8.27
CA GLN A 77 0.90 2.38 -9.06
C GLN A 77 0.82 1.75 -10.46
N ASP A 78 1.93 1.71 -11.20
CA ASP A 78 1.92 1.24 -12.59
C ASP A 78 1.80 -0.28 -12.69
N GLU A 79 2.40 -1.02 -11.77
CA GLU A 79 2.24 -2.48 -11.69
C GLU A 79 0.80 -2.85 -11.31
N MET A 80 0.22 -2.16 -10.32
CA MET A 80 -1.18 -2.37 -9.93
C MET A 80 -2.15 -2.02 -11.06
N ARG A 81 -1.88 -0.97 -11.84
CA ARG A 81 -2.68 -0.63 -13.03
C ARG A 81 -2.61 -1.72 -14.08
N ARG A 82 -1.42 -2.24 -14.39
CA ARG A 82 -1.23 -3.32 -15.36
C ARG A 82 -1.97 -4.60 -14.93
N ASP A 83 -1.78 -5.01 -13.68
CA ASP A 83 -2.44 -6.19 -13.11
C ASP A 83 -3.97 -6.08 -13.17
N ARG A 84 -4.53 -4.93 -12.76
CA ARG A 84 -5.98 -4.70 -12.79
C ARG A 84 -6.55 -4.72 -14.20
N ARG A 85 -5.88 -4.07 -15.17
CA ARG A 85 -6.31 -4.09 -16.58
C ARG A 85 -6.29 -5.50 -17.17
N GLN A 86 -5.26 -6.29 -16.84
CA GLN A 86 -5.16 -7.69 -17.29
C GLN A 86 -6.31 -8.55 -16.76
N HIS A 87 -6.80 -8.25 -15.55
CA HIS A 87 -7.91 -8.97 -14.92
C HIS A 87 -9.28 -8.30 -15.12
N GLY A 88 -9.39 -7.29 -15.99
CA GLY A 88 -10.66 -6.60 -16.27
C GLY A 88 -11.21 -5.76 -15.10
N LEU A 89 -10.37 -5.42 -14.13
CA LEU A 89 -10.75 -4.63 -12.95
C LEU A 89 -10.62 -3.11 -13.22
N PRO A 90 -11.44 -2.26 -12.59
CA PRO A 90 -11.39 -0.81 -12.80
C PRO A 90 -10.02 -0.21 -12.44
N ALA A 91 -9.42 0.62 -13.29
CA ALA A 91 -8.18 1.33 -12.99
C ALA A 91 -8.45 2.86 -12.93
N PRO A 92 -8.95 3.38 -11.80
CA PRO A 92 -9.36 4.77 -11.71
C PRO A 92 -8.20 5.75 -11.89
N TYR A 93 -8.51 6.92 -12.44
CA TYR A 93 -7.57 8.02 -12.75
C TYR A 93 -6.49 7.63 -13.77
N SER A 94 -6.84 6.76 -14.72
CA SER A 94 -6.08 6.45 -15.93
C SER A 94 -6.15 7.55 -16.97
#